data_AF-A0A839UKN3-F1
#
_entry.id   AF-A0A839UKN3-F1
#
_cell.length_a   1.000
_cell.length_b   1.000
_cell.length_c   1.000
_cell.angle_alpha   90.00
_cell.angle_beta   90.00
_cell.angle_gamma   90.00
#
_symmetry.space_group_name_H-M   'P 1'
#
loop_
_entity.id
_entity.type
_entity.pdbx_description
1 polymer ?
#
loop_
_entity_poly.entity_id
_entity_poly.type
_entity_poly.pdbx_seq_one_letter_code
_entity_poly.pdbx_strand_id
1 'polypeptide(L)'
;MDSQSDAQGNQEFVAELRDCATILIEKLEGDKFDEASALIEQIISSRDRHLFNKVGKLTRGLHTAIKNFNVDGPLSQDDNLTDASDRLNYVLKLTQDAANKTMDKVEASAPIAMDLGHEAKALKEQWQALIRRELSADDFRDLYRRIETFLDQMEAGAGALNGNLQDIILEQGYQDLTGQVLKKVIDLVADVETSLVDLMRIASQVEEITGIQKPVDNMGASGASNTAGEGPQIHADKRVDVVSGQDDVDDLLSSLGF
;
A
#
# COMPACT_ATOMS: atom_id res chain seq x y z
N MET A 1 20.58 -5.35 14.38
CA MET A 1 21.66 -4.99 15.34
C MET A 1 21.47 -3.57 15.86
N ASP A 2 20.98 -2.61 15.06
CA ASP A 2 20.76 -1.22 15.51
C ASP A 2 19.68 -1.04 16.61
N SER A 3 18.57 -1.79 16.56
CA SER A 3 17.47 -1.65 17.54
C SER A 3 17.87 -2.04 18.98
N GLN A 4 18.82 -2.97 19.15
CA GLN A 4 19.33 -3.35 20.48
C GLN A 4 20.31 -2.30 21.04
N SER A 5 21.11 -1.67 20.18
CA SER A 5 22.00 -0.57 20.57
C SER A 5 21.22 0.68 21.01
N ASP A 6 20.13 0.99 20.33
CA ASP A 6 19.32 2.17 20.66
C ASP A 6 18.46 1.99 21.93
N ALA A 7 18.00 0.77 22.21
CA ALA A 7 17.33 0.44 23.48
C ALA A 7 18.30 0.55 24.67
N GLN A 8 19.53 0.07 24.50
CA GLN A 8 20.56 0.11 25.52
C GLN A 8 21.03 1.55 25.81
N GLY A 9 21.20 2.38 24.77
CA GLY A 9 21.51 3.80 24.93
C GLY A 9 20.39 4.62 25.57
N ASN A 10 19.12 4.29 25.29
CA ASN A 10 17.99 4.91 25.99
C ASN A 10 17.96 4.54 27.48
N GLN A 11 18.29 3.30 27.81
CA GLN A 11 18.28 2.82 29.20
C GLN A 11 19.43 3.43 30.01
N GLU A 12 20.59 3.65 29.39
CA GLU A 12 21.71 4.42 29.96
C GLU A 12 21.33 5.88 30.20
N PHE A 13 20.72 6.55 29.21
CA PHE A 13 20.29 7.95 29.34
C PHE A 13 19.25 8.13 30.45
N VAL A 14 18.28 7.22 30.57
CA VAL A 14 17.26 7.25 31.64
C VAL A 14 17.88 7.00 33.01
N ALA A 15 18.91 6.15 33.10
CA ALA A 15 19.66 5.95 34.35
C ALA A 15 20.44 7.21 34.75
N GLU A 16 21.14 7.84 33.80
CA GLU A 16 21.82 9.14 34.00
C GLU A 16 20.84 10.23 34.47
N LEU A 17 19.65 10.30 33.87
CA LEU A 17 18.64 11.28 34.26
C LEU A 17 18.14 11.06 35.70
N ARG A 18 17.99 9.79 36.12
CA ARG A 18 17.58 9.43 37.49
C ARG A 18 18.66 9.76 38.52
N ASP A 19 19.92 9.50 38.20
CA ASP A 19 21.04 9.82 39.08
C ASP A 19 21.16 11.35 39.23
N CYS A 20 21.05 12.10 38.13
CA CYS A 20 21.02 13.56 38.18
C CYS A 20 19.81 14.11 38.97
N ALA A 21 18.62 13.51 38.84
CA ALA A 21 17.45 13.91 39.62
C ALA A 21 17.64 13.66 41.12
N THR A 22 18.29 12.54 41.50
CA THR A 22 18.58 12.21 42.90
C THR A 22 19.58 13.20 43.51
N ILE A 23 20.64 13.54 42.76
CA ILE A 23 21.62 14.55 43.16
C ILE A 23 20.98 15.93 43.25
N LEU A 24 20.07 16.27 42.34
CA LEU A 24 19.35 17.55 42.38
C LEU A 24 18.54 17.71 43.67
N ILE A 25 17.84 16.64 44.09
CA ILE A 25 17.08 16.62 45.36
C ILE A 25 18.02 16.83 46.54
N GLU A 26 19.16 16.13 46.59
CA GLU A 26 20.16 16.28 47.66
C GLU A 26 20.74 17.70 47.75
N LYS A 27 20.97 18.35 46.60
CA LYS A 27 21.47 19.74 46.53
C LYS A 27 20.42 20.77 46.96
N LEU A 28 19.15 20.51 46.64
CA LEU A 28 18.02 21.33 47.08
C LEU A 28 17.77 21.18 48.60
N GLU A 29 17.89 19.97 49.14
CA GLU A 29 17.81 19.72 50.59
C GLU A 29 18.99 20.35 51.37
N GLY A 30 20.12 20.54 50.72
CA GLY A 30 21.32 21.18 51.29
C GLY A 30 21.39 22.71 51.18
N ASP A 31 20.32 23.40 50.75
CA ASP A 31 20.28 24.86 50.47
C ASP A 31 21.31 25.35 49.42
N LYS A 32 21.81 24.45 48.55
CA LYS A 32 22.81 24.77 47.52
C LYS A 32 22.16 25.08 46.18
N PHE A 33 21.41 26.19 46.12
CA PHE A 33 20.63 26.57 44.95
C PHE A 33 21.46 26.85 43.69
N ASP A 34 22.68 27.39 43.83
CA ASP A 34 23.57 27.63 42.68
C ASP A 34 24.04 26.32 42.02
N GLU A 35 24.39 25.32 42.84
CA GLU A 35 24.77 23.99 42.36
C GLU A 35 23.57 23.25 41.76
N ALA A 36 22.37 23.41 42.33
CA ALA A 36 21.14 22.84 41.79
C ALA A 36 20.77 23.46 40.43
N SER A 37 20.92 24.78 40.27
CA SER A 37 20.64 25.45 39.00
C SER A 37 21.61 25.03 37.89
N ALA A 38 22.90 24.86 38.22
CA ALA A 38 23.89 24.32 37.28
C ALA A 38 23.57 22.88 36.87
N LEU A 39 23.06 22.06 37.80
CA LEU A 39 22.63 20.69 37.51
C LEU A 39 21.42 20.66 36.56
N ILE A 40 20.46 21.57 36.75
CA ILE A 40 19.29 21.70 35.86
C ILE A 40 19.72 22.08 34.43
N GLU A 41 20.62 23.05 34.28
CA GLU A 41 21.18 23.38 32.95
C GLU A 41 21.90 22.20 32.31
N GLN A 42 22.63 21.41 33.10
CA GLN A 42 23.32 20.22 32.62
C GLN A 42 22.33 19.15 32.14
N ILE A 43 21.24 18.91 32.87
CA ILE A 43 20.16 17.99 32.48
C ILE A 43 19.48 18.47 31.19
N ILE A 44 19.16 19.76 31.09
CA ILE A 44 18.52 20.34 29.91
C ILE A 44 19.44 20.22 28.68
N SER A 45 20.73 20.53 28.81
CA SER A 45 21.66 20.41 27.68
C SER A 45 21.89 18.96 27.26
N SER A 46 21.94 18.03 28.22
CA SER A 46 22.06 16.60 27.94
C SER A 46 20.83 16.07 27.21
N ARG A 47 19.64 16.48 27.66
CA ARG A 47 18.36 16.20 27.00
C ARG A 47 18.35 16.70 25.56
N ASP A 48 18.65 17.97 25.34
CA ASP A 48 18.59 18.59 24.02
C ASP A 48 19.56 17.92 23.05
N ARG A 49 20.77 17.58 23.53
CA ARG A 49 21.76 16.81 22.76
C ARG A 49 21.29 15.40 22.44
N HIS A 50 20.61 14.71 23.38
CA HIS A 50 20.08 13.37 23.16
C HIS A 50 18.93 13.38 22.13
N LEU A 51 17.99 14.32 22.28
CA LEU A 51 16.90 14.54 21.32
C LEU A 51 17.43 14.89 19.93
N PHE A 52 18.39 15.82 19.83
CA PHE A 52 18.98 16.21 18.55
C PHE A 52 19.68 15.03 17.86
N ASN A 53 20.40 14.20 18.61
CA ASN A 53 21.02 12.98 18.06
C ASN A 53 19.98 11.97 17.57
N LYS A 54 18.88 11.76 18.30
CA LYS A 54 17.80 10.85 17.89
C LYS A 54 17.07 11.37 16.65
N VAL A 55 16.75 12.66 16.60
CA VAL A 55 16.18 13.30 15.40
C VAL A 55 17.16 13.14 14.23
N GLY A 56 18.45 13.43 14.42
CA GLY A 56 19.46 13.28 13.37
C GLY A 56 19.63 11.84 12.87
N LYS A 57 19.60 10.85 13.77
CA LYS A 57 19.58 9.42 13.42
C LYS A 57 18.33 9.05 12.63
N LEU A 58 17.15 9.52 13.05
CA LEU A 58 15.88 9.31 12.36
C LEU A 58 15.93 9.89 10.94
N THR A 59 16.34 11.16 10.79
CA THR A 59 16.40 11.81 9.47
C THR A 59 17.41 11.12 8.56
N ARG A 60 18.56 10.68 9.08
CA ARG A 60 19.53 9.90 8.30
C ARG A 60 19.04 8.50 7.98
N GLY A 61 18.38 7.82 8.90
CA GLY A 61 17.79 6.50 8.69
C GLY A 61 16.74 6.56 7.58
N LEU A 62 15.82 7.52 7.67
CA LEU A 62 14.82 7.80 6.64
C LEU A 62 15.48 8.16 5.30
N HIS A 63 16.44 9.09 5.29
CA HIS A 63 17.14 9.47 4.06
C HIS A 63 17.89 8.29 3.43
N THR A 64 18.52 7.44 4.26
CA THR A 64 19.24 6.25 3.79
C THR A 64 18.27 5.21 3.26
N ALA A 65 17.13 4.99 3.90
CA ALA A 65 16.11 4.04 3.47
C ALA A 65 15.41 4.51 2.17
N ILE A 66 15.13 5.81 2.04
CA ILE A 66 14.67 6.44 0.78
C ILE A 66 15.71 6.25 -0.33
N LYS A 67 16.98 6.52 -0.05
CA LYS A 67 18.06 6.37 -1.05
C LYS A 67 18.32 4.92 -1.44
N ASN A 68 18.21 4.00 -0.49
CA ASN A 68 18.39 2.56 -0.69
C ASN A 68 17.12 1.86 -1.17
N PHE A 69 16.02 2.58 -1.40
CA PHE A 69 14.81 2.09 -2.06
C PHE A 69 15.11 1.82 -3.53
N ASN A 70 16.00 0.88 -3.83
CA ASN A 70 16.32 0.45 -5.17
C ASN A 70 15.30 -0.61 -5.60
N VAL A 71 14.60 -0.28 -6.68
CA VAL A 71 13.79 -1.25 -7.40
C VAL A 71 14.77 -2.02 -8.27
N ASP A 72 15.16 -3.22 -7.83
CA ASP A 72 15.93 -4.14 -8.67
C ASP A 72 15.01 -4.62 -9.80
N GLY A 73 15.02 -3.86 -10.89
CA GLY A 73 14.33 -4.15 -12.14
C GLY A 73 15.19 -3.69 -13.32
N PRO A 74 14.91 -4.18 -14.55
CA PRO A 74 15.75 -3.97 -15.74
C PRO A 74 15.91 -2.50 -16.19
N LEU A 75 15.33 -1.54 -15.46
CA LEU A 75 15.32 -0.11 -15.76
C LEU A 75 16.11 0.71 -14.71
N SER A 76 16.89 0.07 -13.85
CA SER A 76 17.75 0.68 -12.83
C SER A 76 18.92 1.52 -13.37
N GLN A 77 18.96 1.82 -14.67
CA GLN A 77 20.01 2.64 -15.30
C GLN A 77 19.72 4.15 -15.31
N ASP A 78 18.49 4.59 -15.05
CA ASP A 78 18.20 6.02 -14.91
C ASP A 78 18.51 6.49 -13.48
N ASP A 79 19.74 6.97 -13.28
CA ASP A 79 20.23 7.63 -12.07
C ASP A 79 19.42 8.88 -11.66
N ASN A 80 18.49 9.34 -12.50
CA ASN A 80 17.65 10.52 -12.27
C ASN A 80 16.49 10.31 -11.30
N LEU A 81 16.13 9.06 -10.96
CA LEU A 81 15.01 8.79 -10.07
C LEU A 81 15.49 8.77 -8.61
N THR A 82 16.00 9.88 -8.10
CA THR A 82 16.59 9.94 -6.75
C THR A 82 15.56 10.10 -5.63
N ASP A 83 14.33 10.50 -5.97
CA ASP A 83 13.25 10.77 -5.00
C ASP A 83 12.28 9.58 -4.86
N ALA A 84 11.92 9.25 -3.62
CA ALA A 84 10.96 8.17 -3.32
C ALA A 84 9.57 8.47 -3.91
N SER A 85 9.18 9.76 -3.96
CA SER A 85 7.92 10.19 -4.58
C SER A 85 7.91 9.92 -6.09
N ASP A 86 9.01 10.20 -6.79
CA ASP A 86 9.10 9.91 -8.23
C ASP A 86 9.10 8.39 -8.50
N ARG A 87 9.72 7.60 -7.62
CA ARG A 87 9.68 6.12 -7.70
C ARG A 87 8.27 5.57 -7.48
N LEU A 88 7.52 6.10 -6.52
CA LEU A 88 6.11 5.76 -6.29
C LEU A 88 5.24 6.12 -7.50
N ASN A 89 5.42 7.32 -8.05
CA ASN A 89 4.72 7.76 -9.25
C ASN A 89 5.04 6.86 -10.46
N TYR A 90 6.30 6.43 -10.58
CA TYR A 90 6.71 5.50 -11.63
C TYR A 90 6.02 4.15 -11.50
N VAL A 91 5.96 3.58 -10.29
CA VAL A 91 5.25 2.33 -10.01
C VAL A 91 3.76 2.48 -10.31
N LEU A 92 3.14 3.57 -9.86
CA LEU A 92 1.72 3.85 -10.13
C LEU A 92 1.44 3.88 -11.63
N LYS A 93 2.30 4.58 -12.39
CA LYS A 93 2.21 4.65 -13.85
C LYS A 93 2.35 3.26 -14.48
N LEU A 94 3.34 2.49 -14.06
CA LEU A 94 3.57 1.14 -14.59
C LEU A 94 2.39 0.20 -14.32
N THR A 95 1.80 0.28 -13.12
CA THR A 95 0.59 -0.47 -12.75
C THR A 95 -0.59 -0.06 -13.62
N GLN A 96 -0.80 1.25 -13.81
CA GLN A 96 -1.88 1.75 -14.65
C GLN A 96 -1.70 1.32 -16.11
N ASP A 97 -0.48 1.41 -16.63
CA ASP A 97 -0.15 1.02 -18.00
C ASP A 97 -0.38 -0.49 -18.22
N ALA A 98 0.05 -1.34 -17.28
CA ALA A 98 -0.19 -2.78 -17.33
C ALA A 98 -1.68 -3.14 -17.25
N ALA A 99 -2.45 -2.44 -16.41
CA ALA A 99 -3.90 -2.62 -16.30
C ALA A 99 -4.61 -2.21 -17.60
N ASN A 100 -4.27 -1.04 -18.16
CA ASN A 100 -4.84 -0.54 -19.41
C ASN A 100 -4.56 -1.51 -20.56
N LYS A 101 -3.31 -1.94 -20.74
CA LYS A 101 -2.95 -2.90 -21.79
C LYS A 101 -3.65 -4.25 -21.61
N THR A 102 -3.78 -4.73 -20.37
CA THR A 102 -4.54 -5.96 -20.10
C THR A 102 -5.99 -5.80 -20.55
N MET A 103 -6.61 -4.67 -20.24
CA MET A 103 -7.98 -4.35 -20.65
C MET A 103 -8.12 -4.28 -22.17
N ASP A 104 -7.20 -3.59 -22.85
CA ASP A 104 -7.17 -3.52 -24.33
C ASP A 104 -7.11 -4.92 -24.96
N LYS A 105 -6.29 -5.82 -24.40
CA LYS A 105 -6.14 -7.20 -24.89
C LYS A 105 -7.40 -8.04 -24.63
N VAL A 106 -8.06 -7.83 -23.51
CA VAL A 106 -9.35 -8.48 -23.21
C VAL A 106 -10.45 -7.96 -24.15
N GLU A 107 -10.53 -6.65 -24.36
CA GLU A 107 -11.48 -6.02 -25.29
C GLU A 107 -11.27 -6.49 -26.73
N ALA A 108 -10.03 -6.68 -27.16
CA ALA A 108 -9.72 -7.26 -28.47
C ALA A 108 -10.05 -8.76 -28.57
N SER A 109 -10.02 -9.51 -27.47
CA SER A 109 -10.25 -10.96 -27.45
C SER A 109 -11.73 -11.34 -27.36
N ALA A 110 -12.53 -10.53 -26.66
CA ALA A 110 -13.95 -10.75 -26.47
C ALA A 110 -14.75 -10.93 -27.80
N PRO A 111 -14.63 -10.06 -28.82
CA PRO A 111 -15.37 -10.22 -30.07
C PRO A 111 -14.95 -11.49 -30.82
N ILE A 112 -13.67 -11.85 -30.81
CA ILE A 112 -13.17 -13.07 -31.46
C ILE A 112 -13.84 -14.31 -30.87
N ALA A 113 -13.87 -14.41 -29.54
CA ALA A 113 -14.50 -15.53 -28.85
C ALA A 113 -16.02 -15.56 -29.09
N MET A 114 -16.66 -14.40 -29.11
CA MET A 114 -18.10 -14.27 -29.34
C MET A 114 -18.49 -14.69 -30.76
N ASP A 115 -17.77 -14.20 -31.78
CA ASP A 115 -18.00 -14.51 -33.19
C ASP A 115 -17.80 -16.01 -33.48
N LEU A 116 -16.71 -16.60 -32.97
CA LEU A 116 -16.47 -18.04 -33.07
C LEU A 116 -17.57 -18.85 -32.40
N GLY A 117 -18.05 -18.40 -31.23
CA GLY A 117 -19.15 -19.05 -30.51
C GLY A 117 -20.48 -18.99 -31.28
N HIS A 118 -20.78 -17.85 -31.90
CA HIS A 118 -21.99 -17.67 -32.71
C HIS A 118 -21.97 -18.56 -33.96
N GLU A 119 -20.86 -18.57 -34.72
CA GLU A 119 -20.76 -19.37 -35.93
C GLU A 119 -20.74 -20.88 -35.61
N ALA A 120 -20.05 -21.29 -34.53
CA ALA A 120 -20.08 -22.68 -34.06
C ALA A 120 -21.51 -23.15 -33.73
N LYS A 121 -22.31 -22.30 -33.08
CA LYS A 121 -23.70 -22.61 -32.75
C LYS A 121 -24.56 -22.72 -34.02
N ALA A 122 -24.41 -21.79 -34.96
CA ALA A 122 -25.13 -21.82 -36.24
C ALA A 122 -24.79 -23.08 -37.06
N LEU A 123 -23.51 -23.43 -37.16
CA LEU A 123 -23.06 -24.65 -37.83
C LEU A 123 -23.59 -25.91 -37.14
N LYS A 124 -23.62 -25.95 -35.81
CA LYS A 124 -24.19 -27.07 -35.06
C LYS A 124 -25.68 -27.28 -35.35
N GLU A 125 -26.45 -26.21 -35.46
CA GLU A 125 -27.88 -26.28 -35.80
C GLU A 125 -28.09 -26.85 -37.22
N GLN A 126 -27.32 -26.37 -38.20
CA GLN A 126 -27.35 -26.88 -39.58
C GLN A 126 -26.89 -28.34 -39.66
N TRP A 127 -25.84 -28.70 -38.92
CA TRP A 127 -25.35 -30.06 -38.83
C TRP A 127 -26.40 -31.03 -38.26
N GLN A 128 -27.17 -30.59 -37.25
CA GLN A 128 -28.27 -31.40 -36.71
C GLN A 128 -29.40 -31.60 -37.72
N ALA A 129 -29.76 -30.56 -38.47
CA ALA A 129 -30.75 -30.66 -39.54
C ALA A 129 -30.27 -31.62 -40.66
N LEU A 130 -28.97 -31.67 -40.92
CA LEU A 130 -28.38 -32.62 -41.88
C LEU A 130 -28.56 -34.06 -41.38
N ILE A 131 -28.25 -34.33 -40.11
CA ILE A 131 -28.42 -35.65 -39.49
C ILE A 131 -29.89 -36.09 -39.53
N ARG A 132 -30.83 -35.16 -39.31
CA ARG A 132 -32.28 -35.43 -39.42
C ARG A 132 -32.77 -35.59 -40.86
N ARG A 133 -31.90 -35.41 -41.86
CA ARG A 133 -32.22 -35.43 -43.30
C ARG A 133 -33.22 -34.35 -43.71
N GLU A 134 -33.18 -33.20 -43.02
CA GLU A 134 -34.05 -32.04 -43.24
C GLU A 134 -33.41 -30.98 -44.17
N LEU A 135 -32.18 -31.22 -44.66
CA LEU A 135 -31.47 -30.30 -45.55
C LEU A 135 -31.73 -30.57 -47.03
N SER A 136 -31.88 -29.51 -47.81
CA SER A 136 -31.84 -29.59 -49.27
C SER A 136 -30.42 -29.77 -49.81
N ALA A 137 -30.30 -30.10 -51.11
CA ALA A 137 -28.99 -30.24 -51.76
C ALA A 137 -28.20 -28.92 -51.84
N ASP A 138 -28.90 -27.78 -51.88
CA ASP A 138 -28.27 -26.46 -51.88
C ASP A 138 -27.81 -26.08 -50.46
N ASP A 139 -28.64 -26.32 -49.45
CA ASP A 139 -28.26 -26.11 -48.04
C ASP A 139 -27.02 -26.92 -47.64
N PHE A 140 -26.88 -28.14 -48.20
CA PHE A 140 -25.71 -28.97 -47.94
C PHE A 140 -24.43 -28.38 -48.53
N ARG A 141 -24.49 -27.81 -49.74
CA ARG A 141 -23.33 -27.13 -50.36
C ARG A 141 -22.95 -25.89 -49.58
N ASP A 142 -23.92 -25.14 -49.10
CA ASP A 142 -23.69 -23.95 -48.28
C ASP A 142 -23.08 -24.31 -46.93
N LEU A 143 -23.58 -25.36 -46.26
CA LEU A 143 -22.99 -25.88 -45.03
C LEU A 143 -21.52 -26.29 -45.25
N TYR A 144 -21.21 -26.97 -46.34
CA TYR A 144 -19.84 -27.38 -46.66
C TYR A 144 -18.89 -26.17 -46.78
N ARG A 145 -19.31 -25.12 -47.49
CA ARG A 145 -18.54 -23.87 -47.61
C ARG A 145 -18.41 -23.11 -46.30
N ARG A 146 -19.47 -23.06 -45.48
CA ARG A 146 -19.43 -22.42 -44.16
C ARG A 146 -18.48 -23.16 -43.21
N ILE A 147 -18.43 -24.49 -43.26
CA ILE A 147 -17.47 -25.27 -42.46
C ILE A 147 -16.03 -24.92 -42.85
N GLU A 148 -15.70 -24.87 -44.14
CA GLU A 148 -14.37 -24.47 -44.61
C GLU A 148 -14.00 -23.06 -44.09
N THR A 149 -14.89 -22.09 -44.28
CA THR A 149 -14.68 -20.71 -43.81
C THR A 149 -14.53 -20.63 -42.29
N PHE A 150 -15.33 -21.38 -41.54
CA PHE A 150 -15.28 -21.40 -40.09
C PHE A 150 -13.99 -22.05 -39.56
N LEU A 151 -13.46 -23.08 -40.21
CA LEU A 151 -12.18 -23.68 -39.84
C LEU A 151 -11.03 -22.67 -39.99
N ASP A 152 -11.02 -21.90 -41.08
CA ASP A 152 -10.04 -20.82 -41.29
C ASP A 152 -10.18 -19.72 -40.22
N GLN A 153 -11.42 -19.31 -39.91
CA GLN A 153 -11.69 -18.34 -38.86
C GLN A 153 -11.29 -18.84 -37.47
N MET A 154 -11.51 -20.14 -37.19
CA MET A 154 -11.13 -20.77 -35.94
C MET A 154 -9.61 -20.81 -35.77
N GLU A 155 -8.86 -21.15 -36.81
CA GLU A 155 -7.39 -21.15 -36.77
C GLU A 155 -6.85 -19.74 -36.49
N ALA A 156 -7.31 -18.75 -37.25
CA ALA A 156 -6.91 -17.35 -37.08
C ALA A 156 -7.32 -16.80 -35.71
N GLY A 157 -8.56 -17.03 -35.30
CA GLY A 157 -9.12 -16.56 -34.04
C GLY A 157 -8.46 -17.20 -32.83
N ALA A 158 -8.19 -18.52 -32.86
CA ALA A 158 -7.45 -19.20 -31.79
C ALA A 158 -6.00 -18.70 -31.68
N GLY A 159 -5.34 -18.46 -32.82
CA GLY A 159 -4.02 -17.85 -32.84
C GLY A 159 -3.99 -16.45 -32.21
N ALA A 160 -4.96 -15.60 -32.58
CA ALA A 160 -5.09 -14.25 -32.03
C ALA A 160 -5.41 -14.25 -30.53
N LEU A 161 -6.35 -15.09 -30.08
CA LEU A 161 -6.68 -15.27 -28.66
C LEU A 161 -5.45 -15.72 -27.86
N ASN A 162 -4.72 -16.72 -28.35
CA ASN A 162 -3.50 -17.19 -27.69
C ASN A 162 -2.43 -16.10 -27.61
N GLY A 163 -2.23 -15.33 -28.69
CA GLY A 163 -1.33 -14.17 -28.68
C GLY A 163 -1.73 -13.13 -27.65
N ASN A 164 -3.01 -12.74 -27.61
CA ASN A 164 -3.51 -11.77 -26.63
C ASN A 164 -3.36 -12.28 -25.18
N LEU A 165 -3.61 -13.57 -24.92
CA LEU A 165 -3.42 -14.16 -23.59
C LEU A 165 -1.95 -14.19 -23.18
N GLN A 166 -1.02 -14.46 -24.11
CA GLN A 166 0.42 -14.38 -23.83
C GLN A 166 0.85 -12.95 -23.50
N ASP A 167 0.35 -11.96 -24.24
CA ASP A 167 0.61 -10.55 -23.96
C ASP A 167 0.07 -10.14 -22.58
N ILE A 168 -1.14 -10.59 -22.20
CA ILE A 168 -1.70 -10.35 -20.87
C ILE A 168 -0.80 -10.94 -19.77
N ILE A 169 -0.34 -12.19 -19.94
CA ILE A 169 0.56 -12.84 -18.97
C ILE A 169 1.87 -12.06 -18.83
N LEU A 170 2.41 -11.57 -19.95
CA LEU A 170 3.62 -10.76 -19.95
C LEU A 170 3.43 -9.43 -19.21
N GLU A 171 2.35 -8.70 -19.50
CA GLU A 171 2.03 -7.43 -18.83
C GLU A 171 1.75 -7.62 -17.33
N GLN A 172 1.09 -8.72 -16.94
CA GLN A 172 0.91 -9.07 -15.53
C GLN A 172 2.22 -9.44 -14.83
N GLY A 173 3.21 -9.98 -15.55
CA GLY A 173 4.56 -10.19 -15.01
C GLY A 173 5.22 -8.90 -14.52
N TYR A 174 4.95 -7.75 -15.17
CA TYR A 174 5.41 -6.44 -14.70
C TYR A 174 4.64 -5.96 -13.46
N GLN A 175 3.39 -6.39 -13.25
CA GLN A 175 2.61 -6.06 -12.06
C GLN A 175 3.20 -6.70 -10.80
N ASP A 176 3.76 -7.91 -10.85
CA ASP A 176 4.45 -8.52 -9.70
C ASP A 176 5.60 -7.62 -9.20
N LEU A 177 6.36 -7.05 -10.13
CA LEU A 177 7.41 -6.09 -9.79
C LEU A 177 6.84 -4.86 -9.09
N THR A 178 5.70 -4.31 -9.56
CA THR A 178 5.04 -3.17 -8.88
C THR A 178 4.57 -3.52 -7.46
N GLY A 179 4.09 -4.75 -7.23
CA GLY A 179 3.68 -5.23 -5.91
C GLY A 179 4.85 -5.34 -4.93
N GLN A 180 6.00 -5.82 -5.40
CA GLN A 180 7.23 -5.85 -4.59
C GLN A 180 7.68 -4.45 -4.19
N VAL A 181 7.56 -3.48 -5.10
CA VAL A 181 7.93 -2.09 -4.80
C VAL A 181 6.95 -1.47 -3.80
N LEU A 182 5.64 -1.66 -3.98
CA LEU A 182 4.63 -1.18 -3.05
C LEU A 182 4.84 -1.75 -1.64
N LYS A 183 5.18 -3.04 -1.52
CA LYS A 183 5.50 -3.66 -0.23
C LYS A 183 6.67 -2.96 0.46
N LYS A 184 7.77 -2.69 -0.27
CA LYS A 184 8.91 -1.93 0.27
C LYS A 184 8.52 -0.52 0.72
N VAL A 185 7.56 0.14 0.06
CA VAL A 185 7.05 1.46 0.49
C VAL A 185 6.29 1.32 1.81
N ILE A 186 5.41 0.32 1.91
CA ILE A 186 4.62 0.07 3.13
C ILE A 186 5.55 -0.19 4.31
N ASP A 187 6.56 -1.04 4.12
CA ASP A 187 7.56 -1.35 5.15
C ASP A 187 8.33 -0.08 5.56
N LEU A 188 8.74 0.76 4.60
CA LEU A 188 9.42 2.03 4.88
C LEU A 188 8.55 2.99 5.71
N VAL A 189 7.27 3.13 5.35
CA VAL A 189 6.33 4.00 6.09
C VAL A 189 6.14 3.48 7.52
N ALA A 190 6.01 2.16 7.69
CA ALA A 190 5.88 1.53 9.01
C ALA A 190 7.12 1.74 9.89
N ASP A 191 8.32 1.67 9.31
CA ASP A 191 9.58 1.94 10.01
C ASP A 191 9.67 3.40 10.50
N VAL A 192 9.23 4.35 9.67
CA VAL A 192 9.16 5.78 10.03
C VAL A 192 8.15 6.01 11.14
N GLU A 193 6.96 5.43 11.04
CA GLU A 193 5.92 5.52 12.06
C GLU A 193 6.41 5.01 13.41
N THR A 194 7.01 3.81 13.43
CA THR A 194 7.56 3.20 14.64
C THR A 194 8.60 4.11 15.29
N SER A 195 9.50 4.66 14.48
CA SER A 195 10.57 5.51 14.98
C SER A 195 10.07 6.88 15.49
N LEU A 196 8.98 7.42 14.92
CA LEU A 196 8.31 8.63 15.43
C LEU A 196 7.60 8.36 16.76
N VAL A 197 6.94 7.21 16.89
CA VAL A 197 6.30 6.77 18.14
C VAL A 197 7.34 6.60 19.25
N ASP A 198 8.49 6.00 18.94
CA ASP A 198 9.60 5.86 19.89
C ASP A 198 10.14 7.21 20.35
N LEU A 199 10.28 8.17 19.44
CA LEU A 199 10.72 9.53 19.78
C LEU A 199 9.70 10.23 20.69
N MET A 200 8.41 10.08 20.42
CA MET A 200 7.33 10.59 21.26
C MET A 200 7.31 9.93 22.65
N ARG A 201 7.60 8.63 22.72
CA ARG A 201 7.70 7.88 23.98
C ARG A 201 8.87 8.35 24.83
N ILE A 202 10.02 8.63 24.23
CA ILE A 202 11.19 9.22 24.92
C ILE A 202 10.84 10.61 25.46
N ALA A 203 10.19 11.45 24.64
CA ALA A 203 9.77 12.78 25.08
C ALA A 203 8.81 12.72 26.28
N SER A 204 7.86 11.77 26.26
CA SER A 204 6.89 11.57 27.36
C SER A 204 7.54 11.00 28.63
N GLN A 205 8.45 10.03 28.53
CA GLN A 205 9.17 9.49 29.70
C GLN A 205 10.06 10.55 30.35
N VAL A 206 10.66 11.44 29.55
CA VAL A 206 11.48 12.54 30.06
C VAL A 206 10.61 13.61 30.73
N GLU A 207 9.42 13.93 30.21
CA GLU A 207 8.45 14.79 30.90
C GLU A 207 8.00 14.20 32.25
N GLU A 208 7.80 12.88 32.33
CA GLU A 208 7.44 12.18 33.56
C GLU A 208 8.58 12.22 34.61
N ILE A 209 9.84 12.04 34.18
CA ILE A 209 11.01 12.04 35.07
C ILE A 209 11.40 13.47 35.52
N THR A 210 11.23 14.47 34.66
CA THR A 210 11.61 15.86 34.97
C THR A 210 10.54 16.63 35.75
N GLY A 211 9.38 16.02 36.01
CA GLY A 211 8.32 16.63 36.84
C GLY A 211 7.67 17.86 36.22
N ILE A 212 7.93 18.15 34.94
CA ILE A 212 7.27 19.24 34.20
C ILE A 212 5.91 18.70 33.76
N GLN A 213 4.98 18.55 34.71
CA GLN A 213 3.57 18.55 34.37
C GLN A 213 3.26 19.92 33.80
N LYS A 214 3.21 20.03 32.46
CA LYS A 214 2.26 20.97 31.88
C LYS A 214 0.91 20.62 32.48
N PRO A 215 0.12 21.60 32.95
CA PRO A 215 -1.27 21.34 33.22
C PRO A 215 -1.80 20.84 31.88
N VAL A 216 -2.09 19.55 31.81
CA VAL A 216 -2.83 18.96 30.72
C VAL A 216 -4.19 19.60 30.90
N ASP A 217 -4.39 20.73 30.23
CA ASP A 217 -5.72 21.23 30.00
C ASP A 217 -6.45 20.04 29.40
N ASN A 218 -7.46 19.59 30.14
CA ASN A 218 -8.42 18.57 29.76
C ASN A 218 -9.16 19.10 28.53
N MET A 219 -8.48 19.20 27.40
CA MET A 219 -9.09 19.36 26.10
C MET A 219 -9.55 17.96 25.73
N GLY A 220 -10.82 17.74 26.05
CA GLY A 220 -11.44 16.45 26.06
C GLY A 220 -11.27 15.70 24.75
N ALA A 221 -11.37 14.38 24.88
CA ALA A 221 -11.72 13.47 23.83
C ALA A 221 -13.02 13.93 23.13
N SER A 222 -12.90 14.84 22.17
CA SER A 222 -13.98 15.33 21.33
C SER A 222 -13.40 15.72 19.98
N GLY A 223 -13.64 14.86 18.98
CA GLY A 223 -13.33 15.12 17.58
C GLY A 223 -12.19 14.26 17.05
N ALA A 224 -12.42 12.94 16.92
CA ALA A 224 -11.75 12.19 15.88
C ALA A 224 -12.10 12.88 14.55
N SER A 225 -11.13 13.59 13.97
CA SER A 225 -11.26 14.28 12.70
C SER A 225 -11.55 13.24 11.62
N ASN A 226 -12.75 13.32 11.04
CA ASN A 226 -13.25 12.60 9.86
C ASN A 226 -12.45 12.95 8.59
N THR A 227 -11.14 12.74 8.62
CA THR A 227 -10.23 13.00 7.49
C THR A 227 -9.28 11.82 7.28
N ALA A 228 -9.80 10.61 7.44
CA ALA A 228 -9.21 9.44 6.77
C ALA A 228 -9.85 9.38 5.38
N GLY A 229 -9.04 9.49 4.32
CA GLY A 229 -9.53 9.27 2.96
C GLY A 229 -10.11 7.87 2.87
N GLU A 230 -11.41 7.77 2.57
CA GLU A 230 -12.08 6.49 2.40
C GLU A 230 -11.67 5.85 1.07
N GLY A 231 -10.59 5.07 1.12
CA GLY A 231 -10.25 4.12 0.06
C GLY A 231 -11.20 2.91 0.09
N PRO A 232 -11.08 2.01 -0.90
CA PRO A 232 -11.87 0.78 -0.94
C PRO A 232 -11.74 0.02 0.40
N GLN A 233 -12.87 -0.27 1.05
CA GLN A 233 -12.88 -0.86 2.39
C GLN A 233 -12.44 -2.34 2.34
N ILE A 234 -11.16 -2.59 2.68
CA ILE A 234 -10.52 -3.93 2.57
C ILE A 234 -11.01 -4.91 3.66
N HIS A 235 -11.67 -4.40 4.71
CA HIS A 235 -12.16 -5.19 5.85
C HIS A 235 -13.61 -4.87 6.21
N ALA A 236 -14.50 -4.95 5.21
CA ALA A 236 -15.94 -4.81 5.39
C ALA A 236 -16.53 -5.86 6.34
N ASP A 237 -15.87 -7.02 6.48
CA ASP A 237 -16.28 -8.14 7.32
C ASP A 237 -16.09 -7.90 8.83
N LYS A 238 -15.28 -6.91 9.22
CA LYS A 238 -14.87 -6.69 10.62
C LYS A 238 -15.41 -5.40 11.23
N ARG A 239 -16.02 -4.51 10.43
CA ARG A 239 -16.62 -3.26 10.92
C ARG A 239 -18.14 -3.36 10.84
N VAL A 240 -18.80 -2.97 11.93
CA VAL A 240 -20.27 -2.91 12.04
C VAL A 240 -20.87 -1.78 11.19
N ASP A 241 -20.03 -0.84 10.75
CA ASP A 241 -20.41 0.39 10.05
C ASP A 241 -20.13 0.34 8.53
N VAL A 242 -20.16 -0.86 7.93
CA VAL A 242 -19.93 -1.04 6.50
C VAL A 242 -21.13 -1.75 5.89
N VAL A 243 -21.85 -1.01 5.04
CA VAL A 243 -22.98 -1.51 4.25
C VAL A 243 -22.44 -2.51 3.23
N SER A 244 -22.90 -3.75 3.32
CA SER A 244 -22.40 -4.84 2.48
C SER A 244 -23.41 -5.31 1.43
N GLY A 245 -24.66 -4.83 1.51
CA GLY A 245 -25.74 -5.19 0.58
C GLY A 245 -26.76 -4.07 0.34
N GLN A 246 -27.56 -4.23 -0.71
CA GLN A 246 -28.63 -3.30 -1.10
C GLN A 246 -29.72 -3.16 -0.02
N ASP A 247 -29.95 -4.21 0.77
CA ASP A 247 -30.92 -4.20 1.87
C ASP A 247 -30.48 -3.26 3.01
N ASP A 248 -29.16 -3.21 3.31
CA ASP A 248 -28.59 -2.30 4.32
C ASP A 248 -28.70 -0.82 3.89
N VAL A 249 -28.70 -0.57 2.57
CA VAL A 249 -28.91 0.77 1.99
C VAL A 249 -30.35 1.22 2.19
N ASP A 250 -31.32 0.34 1.94
CA ASP A 250 -32.75 0.63 2.11
C ASP A 250 -33.12 0.86 3.59
N ASP A 251 -32.46 0.14 4.52
CA ASP A 251 -32.60 0.36 5.96
C ASP A 251 -32.03 1.72 6.40
N LEU A 252 -30.89 2.15 5.83
CA LEU A 252 -30.31 3.47 6.08
C LEU A 252 -31.18 4.60 5.52
N LEU A 253 -31.74 4.42 4.32
CA LEU A 253 -32.68 5.39 3.72
C LEU A 253 -33.97 5.52 4.54
N SER A 254 -34.49 4.40 5.04
CA SER A 254 -35.64 4.37 5.95
C SER A 254 -35.33 5.08 7.28
N SER A 255 -34.10 4.96 7.79
CA SER A 255 -33.66 5.63 9.02
C SER A 255 -33.47 7.15 8.88
N LEU A 256 -33.18 7.62 7.66
CA LEU A 256 -33.03 9.05 7.33
C LEU A 256 -34.37 9.73 6.96
N GLY A 257 -35.46 8.98 6.90
CA GLY A 257 -36.81 9.51 6.70
C GLY A 257 -37.18 9.82 5.25
N PHE A 258 -36.66 9.04 4.29
CA PHE A 258 -37.21 8.97 2.93
C PHE A 258 -38.04 7.71 2.73
#